data_AF-A0A9D2QKL6-F1
#
_entry.id   AF-A0A9D2QKL6-F1
#
_cell.length_a   1.000
_cell.length_b   1.000
_cell.length_c   1.000
_cell.angle_alpha   90.00
_cell.angle_beta   90.00
_cell.angle_gamma   90.00
#
_symmetry.space_group_name_H-M   'P 1'
#
loop_
_entity.id
_entity.type
_entity.pdbx_description
1 polymer ?
#
loop_
_entity_poly.entity_id
_entity_poly.type
_entity_poly.pdbx_seq_one_letter_code
_entity_poly.pdbx_strand_id
1 'polypeptide(L)'
;MSTEKDLAGRYLPVFMLDEREPFDMKAIGYTVFTENLRSDSFPKRVIGADWERTACVIEYEIWFDYDIQHLYELEHVWIYLGKDGSVQRVEGSFHGKYLNEVNLDTGEPPLDENGRVRLYLQPGKHAVLPDPRLVRLVPQWRESCNELAGADGVPLPEMFQEAMPVPDQKTQDLVRRYIRRSFSFEPSLRFQPFLPEKELPAEELLIPWEQLKSSVPGRLKKELEKIREAE
;
A
#
# COMPACT_ATOMS: atom_id res chain seq x y z
N MET A 1 -25.28 14.36 4.84
CA MET A 1 -23.85 14.53 5.17
C MET A 1 -23.13 13.35 4.57
N SER A 2 -22.06 13.59 3.79
CA SER A 2 -21.21 12.51 3.26
C SER A 2 -20.54 11.82 4.45
N THR A 3 -20.61 10.50 4.57
CA THR A 3 -19.85 9.76 5.59
C THR A 3 -18.35 9.83 5.29
N GLU A 4 -17.48 9.54 6.26
CA GLU A 4 -16.03 9.45 6.01
C GLU A 4 -15.70 8.43 4.91
N LYS A 5 -16.47 7.34 4.83
CA LYS A 5 -16.37 6.36 3.75
C LYS A 5 -16.65 6.98 2.37
N ASP A 6 -17.71 7.77 2.25
CA ASP A 6 -18.05 8.44 0.98
C ASP A 6 -16.96 9.43 0.56
N LEU A 7 -16.34 10.11 1.55
CA LEU A 7 -15.22 11.01 1.32
C LEU A 7 -13.99 10.23 0.85
N ALA A 8 -13.61 9.17 1.55
CA ALA A 8 -12.50 8.29 1.20
C ALA A 8 -12.70 7.67 -0.19
N GLY A 9 -13.92 7.24 -0.53
CA GLY A 9 -14.23 6.70 -1.86
C GLY A 9 -14.10 7.74 -2.97
N ARG A 10 -14.49 9.01 -2.70
CA ARG A 10 -14.39 10.09 -3.69
C ARG A 10 -12.95 10.42 -4.07
N TYR A 11 -12.04 10.42 -3.10
CA TYR A 11 -10.63 10.79 -3.30
C TYR A 11 -9.71 9.58 -3.45
N LEU A 12 -10.27 8.38 -3.58
CA LEU A 12 -9.49 7.15 -3.71
C LEU A 12 -8.56 7.23 -4.95
N PRO A 13 -7.24 7.07 -4.77
CA PRO A 13 -6.31 7.12 -5.89
C PRO A 13 -6.58 6.07 -6.96
N VAL A 14 -6.12 6.36 -8.17
CA VAL A 14 -5.89 5.35 -9.20
C VAL A 14 -4.48 4.81 -9.01
N PHE A 15 -4.37 3.51 -8.75
CA PHE A 15 -3.09 2.84 -8.60
C PHE A 15 -2.69 2.20 -9.92
N MET A 16 -1.51 2.53 -10.40
CA MET A 16 -0.94 1.98 -11.62
C MET A 16 -0.03 0.80 -11.23
N LEU A 17 -0.45 -0.42 -11.57
CA LEU A 17 0.26 -1.67 -11.29
C LEU A 17 1.01 -2.15 -12.54
N ASP A 18 2.15 -2.81 -12.37
CA ASP A 18 2.83 -3.48 -13.50
C ASP A 18 1.89 -4.53 -14.11
N GLU A 19 1.85 -4.62 -15.44
CA GLU A 19 1.04 -5.64 -16.14
C GLU A 19 1.37 -7.08 -15.75
N ARG A 20 2.56 -7.32 -15.18
CA ARG A 20 3.03 -8.63 -14.73
C ARG A 20 3.07 -8.79 -13.22
N GLU A 21 2.51 -7.84 -12.47
CA GLU A 21 2.42 -7.93 -11.02
C GLU A 21 1.69 -9.23 -10.61
N PRO A 22 2.33 -10.15 -9.87
CA PRO A 22 1.67 -11.37 -9.41
C PRO A 22 0.69 -11.15 -8.24
N PHE A 23 0.69 -9.97 -7.61
CA PHE A 23 -0.08 -9.70 -6.39
C PHE A 23 -1.29 -8.80 -6.63
N ASP A 24 -2.45 -9.25 -6.14
CA ASP A 24 -3.65 -8.42 -6.13
C ASP A 24 -3.70 -7.57 -4.86
N MET A 25 -4.20 -6.35 -5.01
CA MET A 25 -4.63 -5.53 -3.88
C MET A 25 -5.89 -6.13 -3.27
N LYS A 26 -5.83 -6.53 -1.99
CA LYS A 26 -6.89 -7.31 -1.34
C LYS A 26 -7.79 -6.49 -0.41
N ALA A 27 -7.33 -5.34 0.05
CA ALA A 27 -8.10 -4.39 0.87
C ALA A 27 -7.44 -3.00 0.84
N ILE A 28 -8.23 -1.97 1.12
CA ILE A 28 -7.79 -0.59 1.34
C ILE A 28 -8.45 -0.09 2.63
N GLY A 29 -7.63 0.16 3.64
CA GLY A 29 -8.01 0.85 4.85
C GLY A 29 -8.19 2.34 4.58
N TYR A 30 -8.95 3.03 5.42
CA TYR A 30 -8.89 4.49 5.49
C TYR A 30 -8.99 5.02 6.92
N THR A 31 -8.34 6.16 7.14
CA THR A 31 -8.46 7.02 8.33
C THR A 31 -8.56 8.48 7.89
N VAL A 32 -9.51 9.23 8.45
CA VAL A 32 -9.68 10.67 8.17
C VAL A 32 -9.21 11.50 9.36
N PHE A 33 -8.22 12.35 9.11
CA PHE A 33 -7.67 13.27 10.11
C PHE A 33 -8.22 14.67 9.90
N THR A 34 -8.71 15.29 10.99
CA THR A 34 -9.15 16.70 11.01
C THR A 34 -8.37 17.55 12.00
N GLU A 35 -7.39 16.95 12.67
CA GLU A 35 -6.47 17.57 13.60
C GLU A 35 -5.12 16.84 13.61
N ASN A 36 -4.14 17.39 14.30
CA ASN A 36 -2.83 16.75 14.41
C ASN A 36 -2.94 15.48 15.26
N LEU A 37 -2.69 14.32 14.64
CA LEU A 37 -2.74 13.03 15.34
C LEU A 37 -1.62 12.11 14.85
N ARG A 38 -1.15 11.24 15.75
CA ARG A 38 -0.24 10.16 15.37
C ARG A 38 -1.00 9.15 14.51
N SER A 39 -0.42 8.73 13.39
CA SER A 39 -0.98 7.62 12.60
C SER A 39 -0.87 6.32 13.40
N ASP A 40 -1.95 5.55 13.45
CA ASP A 40 -1.98 4.23 14.11
C ASP A 40 -1.36 3.15 13.22
N SER A 41 -1.58 3.22 11.90
CA SER A 41 -1.03 2.32 10.88
C SER A 41 0.44 2.61 10.56
N PHE A 42 0.87 3.88 10.69
CA PHE A 42 2.25 4.32 10.52
C PHE A 42 2.79 5.08 11.76
N PRO A 43 3.10 4.38 12.88
CA PRO A 43 3.39 5.02 14.17
C PRO A 43 4.61 5.93 14.21
N LYS A 44 5.48 5.93 13.19
CA LYS A 44 6.63 6.84 13.12
C LYS A 44 6.24 8.26 12.66
N ARG A 45 4.96 8.49 12.31
CA ARG A 45 4.48 9.73 11.72
C ARG A 45 3.37 10.36 12.58
N VAL A 46 3.45 11.68 12.73
CA VAL A 46 2.33 12.52 13.17
C VAL A 46 1.77 13.19 11.93
N ILE A 47 0.49 12.95 11.65
CA ILE A 47 -0.24 13.61 10.57
C ILE A 47 -0.53 15.02 11.04
N GLY A 48 0.05 16.01 10.36
CA GLY A 48 -0.22 17.41 10.62
C GLY A 48 -0.38 18.21 9.34
N ALA A 49 -1.19 19.27 9.43
CA ALA A 49 -1.51 20.16 8.32
C ALA A 49 -1.73 21.59 8.83
N ASP A 50 -1.77 22.54 7.89
CA ASP A 50 -2.34 23.86 8.14
C ASP A 50 -3.87 23.75 8.12
N TRP A 51 -4.49 23.51 9.28
CA TRP A 51 -5.93 23.31 9.43
C TRP A 51 -6.77 24.58 9.17
N GLU A 52 -6.13 25.75 9.03
CA GLU A 52 -6.83 26.94 8.54
C GLU A 52 -7.17 26.82 7.06
N ARG A 53 -6.36 26.08 6.29
CA ARG A 53 -6.49 25.89 4.84
C ARG A 53 -6.90 24.46 4.43
N THR A 54 -6.54 23.49 5.25
CA THR A 54 -6.78 22.05 5.06
C THR A 54 -8.06 21.66 5.77
N ALA A 55 -8.98 21.02 5.06
CA ALA A 55 -10.20 20.47 5.64
C ALA A 55 -9.94 19.15 6.37
N CYS A 56 -9.17 18.26 5.73
CA CYS A 56 -8.82 16.96 6.30
C CYS A 56 -7.60 16.37 5.57
N VAL A 57 -7.05 15.32 6.15
CA VAL A 57 -6.09 14.41 5.50
C VAL A 57 -6.70 13.03 5.48
N ILE A 58 -6.69 12.37 4.34
CA ILE A 58 -7.12 10.98 4.23
C ILE A 58 -5.86 10.12 4.13
N GLU A 59 -5.69 9.23 5.09
CA GLU A 59 -4.72 8.14 5.01
C GLU A 59 -5.42 6.92 4.43
N TYR A 60 -4.79 6.27 3.46
CA TYR A 60 -5.20 5.00 2.88
C TYR A 60 -4.15 3.95 3.18
N GLU A 61 -4.55 2.82 3.76
CA GLU A 61 -3.68 1.67 3.99
C GLU A 61 -3.92 0.58 2.95
N ILE A 62 -2.95 0.36 2.08
CA ILE A 62 -3.06 -0.52 0.91
C ILE A 62 -2.53 -1.89 1.28
N TRP A 63 -3.42 -2.89 1.33
CA TRP A 63 -3.09 -4.25 1.74
C TRP A 63 -2.86 -5.17 0.54
N PHE A 64 -1.68 -5.79 0.53
CA PHE A 64 -1.38 -6.98 -0.25
C PHE A 64 -1.04 -8.12 0.70
N ASP A 65 -1.41 -9.35 0.33
CA ASP A 65 -1.00 -10.51 1.13
C ASP A 65 0.53 -10.71 1.11
N TYR A 66 1.18 -10.26 0.03
CA TYR A 66 2.61 -10.40 -0.20
C TYR A 66 3.22 -9.12 -0.75
N ASP A 67 4.46 -8.89 -0.33
CA ASP A 67 5.51 -8.28 -1.12
C ASP A 67 6.33 -9.41 -1.78
N ILE A 68 7.02 -9.13 -2.88
CA ILE A 68 7.87 -10.10 -3.55
C ILE A 68 9.00 -10.63 -2.67
N GLN A 69 9.37 -9.93 -1.59
CA GLN A 69 10.35 -10.38 -0.60
C GLN A 69 9.76 -10.99 0.66
N HIS A 70 8.49 -10.76 0.97
CA HIS A 70 7.89 -11.27 2.20
C HIS A 70 6.37 -11.42 2.18
N LEU A 71 5.86 -12.29 3.05
CA LEU A 71 4.45 -12.36 3.39
C LEU A 71 4.11 -11.22 4.35
N TYR A 72 2.99 -10.52 4.11
CA TYR A 72 2.56 -9.23 4.71
C TYR A 72 3.08 -8.02 3.94
N GLU A 73 2.20 -7.17 3.42
CA GLU A 73 2.56 -5.82 2.96
C GLU A 73 1.45 -4.80 3.30
N LEU A 74 1.85 -3.62 3.74
CA LEU A 74 0.99 -2.51 4.06
C LEU A 74 1.63 -1.18 3.64
N GLU A 75 1.24 -0.70 2.46
CA GLU A 75 1.65 0.60 1.96
C GLU A 75 0.62 1.69 2.34
N HIS A 76 1.02 2.96 2.27
CA HIS A 76 0.25 4.09 2.76
C HIS A 76 0.23 5.23 1.74
N VAL A 77 -0.91 5.88 1.60
CA VAL A 77 -1.04 7.14 0.85
C VAL A 77 -1.76 8.17 1.72
N TRP A 78 -1.24 9.39 1.78
CA TRP A 78 -1.87 10.51 2.46
C TRP A 78 -2.28 11.58 1.46
N ILE A 79 -3.56 11.94 1.45
CA ILE A 79 -4.12 13.00 0.59
C ILE A 79 -4.59 14.16 1.47
N TYR A 80 -3.98 15.32 1.28
CA TYR A 80 -4.33 16.55 1.98
C TYR A 80 -5.36 17.33 1.17
N LEU A 81 -6.55 17.52 1.74
CA LEU A 81 -7.67 18.17 1.07
C LEU A 81 -7.88 19.58 1.59
N GLY A 82 -7.98 20.54 0.67
CA GLY A 82 -8.35 21.92 0.97
C GLY A 82 -9.81 22.07 1.38
N LYS A 83 -10.13 23.20 2.01
CA LYS A 83 -11.53 23.56 2.35
C LYS A 83 -12.46 23.75 1.14
N ASP A 84 -11.87 23.94 -0.04
CA ASP A 84 -12.57 23.99 -1.34
C ASP A 84 -12.70 22.61 -2.02
N GLY A 85 -12.18 21.55 -1.41
CA GLY A 85 -12.14 20.21 -1.98
C GLY A 85 -10.98 19.94 -2.94
N SER A 86 -10.05 20.88 -3.10
CA SER A 86 -8.83 20.64 -3.90
C SER A 86 -7.88 19.67 -3.22
N VAL A 87 -7.17 18.85 -4.00
CA VAL A 87 -6.01 18.09 -3.51
C VAL A 87 -4.82 19.04 -3.43
N GLN A 88 -4.33 19.31 -2.22
CA GLN A 88 -3.25 20.28 -1.98
C GLN A 88 -1.87 19.62 -1.90
N ARG A 89 -1.82 18.38 -1.40
CA ARG A 89 -0.59 17.60 -1.25
C ARG A 89 -0.94 16.11 -1.25
N VAL A 90 -0.04 15.32 -1.80
CA VAL A 90 -0.09 13.86 -1.73
C VAL A 90 1.26 13.37 -1.23
N GLU A 91 1.25 12.39 -0.34
CA GLU A 91 2.44 11.68 0.11
C GLU A 91 2.18 10.17 0.01
N GLY A 92 3.22 9.40 -0.31
CA GLY A 92 3.18 7.94 -0.44
C GLY A 92 4.29 7.29 0.36
N SER A 93 4.05 6.10 0.91
CA SER A 93 5.08 5.33 1.60
C SER A 93 6.12 4.76 0.63
N PHE A 94 7.35 4.65 1.13
CA PHE A 94 8.49 4.16 0.35
C PHE A 94 9.51 3.52 1.28
N HIS A 95 9.50 2.18 1.40
CA HIS A 95 10.48 1.38 2.16
C HIS A 95 10.75 1.90 3.59
N GLY A 96 9.68 2.11 4.36
CA GLY A 96 9.73 2.61 5.74
C GLY A 96 9.96 4.12 5.87
N LYS A 97 10.04 4.84 4.74
CA LYS A 97 9.94 6.30 4.64
C LYS A 97 8.64 6.67 3.93
N TYR A 98 8.50 7.94 3.60
CA TYR A 98 7.45 8.45 2.72
C TYR A 98 8.04 9.58 1.86
N LEU A 99 7.45 9.79 0.69
CA LEU A 99 7.84 10.80 -0.29
C LEU A 99 6.67 11.73 -0.56
N ASN A 100 6.98 12.93 -1.06
CA ASN A 100 5.96 13.76 -1.67
C ASN A 100 5.68 13.20 -3.07
N GLU A 101 4.41 12.97 -3.36
CA GLU A 101 3.96 12.52 -4.66
C GLU A 101 3.63 13.77 -5.48
N VAL A 102 4.46 14.05 -6.48
CA VAL A 102 4.33 15.24 -7.33
C VAL A 102 4.54 14.88 -8.79
N ASN A 103 3.81 15.56 -9.68
CA ASN A 103 4.14 15.57 -11.09
C ASN A 103 5.55 16.16 -11.27
N LEU A 104 6.45 15.42 -11.92
CA LEU A 104 7.86 15.77 -12.00
C LEU A 104 8.15 17.02 -12.85
N ASP A 105 7.21 17.44 -13.70
CA ASP A 105 7.36 18.62 -14.55
C ASP A 105 6.79 19.88 -13.89
N THR A 106 5.73 19.75 -13.09
CA THR A 106 5.03 20.90 -12.49
C THR A 106 5.28 21.08 -10.99
N GLY A 107 5.65 20.02 -10.27
CA GLY A 107 5.76 20.01 -8.81
C GLY A 107 4.40 19.97 -8.09
N GLU A 108 3.30 19.93 -8.82
CA GLU A 108 1.93 19.86 -8.28
C GLU A 108 1.50 18.40 -8.02
N PRO A 109 0.42 18.15 -7.25
CA PRO A 109 -0.12 16.80 -7.07
C PRO A 109 -0.37 16.07 -8.42
N PRO A 110 -0.04 14.77 -8.52
CA PRO A 110 -0.14 14.02 -9.76
C PRO A 110 -1.59 13.61 -10.03
N LEU A 111 -2.37 14.52 -10.61
CA LEU A 111 -3.77 14.27 -10.95
C LEU A 111 -3.91 13.71 -12.38
N ASP A 112 -4.88 12.82 -12.57
CA ASP A 112 -5.30 12.35 -13.89
C ASP A 112 -6.23 13.36 -14.59
N GLU A 113 -6.65 13.02 -15.81
CA GLU A 113 -7.56 13.84 -16.62
C GLU A 113 -8.94 14.10 -15.97
N ASN A 114 -9.32 13.32 -14.95
CA ASN A 114 -10.56 13.47 -14.19
C ASN A 114 -10.32 14.15 -12.83
N GLY A 115 -9.10 14.57 -12.52
CA GLY A 115 -8.73 15.20 -11.25
C GLY A 115 -8.51 14.21 -10.10
N ARG A 116 -8.40 12.90 -10.36
CA ARG A 116 -8.06 11.89 -9.34
C ARG A 116 -6.55 11.78 -9.20
N VAL A 117 -6.07 11.55 -7.99
CA VAL A 117 -4.66 11.24 -7.75
C VAL A 117 -4.28 9.95 -8.48
N ARG A 118 -3.23 9.98 -9.31
CA ARG A 118 -2.67 8.82 -10.02
C ARG A 118 -1.28 8.53 -9.50
N LEU A 119 -1.09 7.33 -8.95
CA LEU A 119 0.17 6.87 -8.36
C LEU A 119 0.59 5.55 -8.98
N TYR A 120 1.88 5.26 -8.95
CA TYR A 120 2.49 4.04 -9.45
C TYR A 120 3.02 3.24 -8.28
N LEU A 121 2.78 1.93 -8.29
CA LEU A 121 3.35 1.04 -7.29
C LEU A 121 4.58 0.36 -7.88
N GLN A 122 5.68 0.36 -7.13
CA GLN A 122 6.90 -0.34 -7.54
C GLN A 122 6.59 -1.83 -7.77
N PRO A 123 6.96 -2.43 -8.92
CA PRO A 123 6.67 -3.83 -9.19
C PRO A 123 7.23 -4.75 -8.10
N GLY A 124 6.41 -5.68 -7.61
CA GLY A 124 6.66 -6.65 -6.56
C GLY A 124 6.83 -6.05 -5.17
N LYS A 125 7.27 -4.80 -5.06
CA LYS A 125 7.65 -4.13 -3.80
C LYS A 125 6.61 -3.16 -3.26
N HIS A 126 5.68 -2.75 -4.12
CA HIS A 126 4.56 -1.85 -3.88
C HIS A 126 4.84 -0.45 -3.33
N ALA A 127 6.10 -0.07 -3.09
CA ALA A 127 6.46 1.30 -2.73
C ALA A 127 5.83 2.32 -3.69
N VAL A 128 5.25 3.38 -3.13
CA VAL A 128 4.45 4.36 -3.85
C VAL A 128 5.36 5.37 -4.56
N LEU A 129 5.05 5.65 -5.82
CA LEU A 129 5.80 6.55 -6.69
C LEU A 129 4.87 7.47 -7.49
N PRO A 130 5.28 8.71 -7.78
CA PRO A 130 4.46 9.62 -8.57
C PRO A 130 4.60 9.40 -10.08
N ASP A 131 5.65 8.70 -10.51
CA ASP A 131 6.01 8.50 -11.91
C ASP A 131 6.76 7.16 -12.11
N PRO A 132 6.43 6.38 -13.15
CA PRO A 132 7.01 5.04 -13.36
C PRO A 132 8.49 5.08 -13.71
N ARG A 133 9.01 6.22 -14.20
CA ARG A 133 10.44 6.39 -14.50
C ARG A 133 11.29 6.24 -13.24
N LEU A 134 10.72 6.53 -12.06
CA LEU A 134 11.42 6.50 -10.78
C LEU A 134 11.69 5.07 -10.27
N VAL A 135 10.99 4.05 -10.78
CA VAL A 135 11.25 2.65 -10.42
C VAL A 135 12.72 2.28 -10.65
N ARG A 136 13.33 2.79 -11.73
CA ARG A 136 14.73 2.50 -12.07
C ARG A 136 15.76 3.17 -11.16
N LEU A 137 15.34 4.12 -10.32
CA LEU A 137 16.21 4.74 -9.32
C LEU A 137 16.34 3.86 -8.07
N VAL A 138 15.41 2.94 -7.86
CA VAL A 138 15.40 2.06 -6.69
C VAL A 138 16.45 0.97 -6.89
N PRO A 139 17.42 0.82 -5.96
CA PRO A 139 18.39 -0.27 -6.05
C PRO A 139 17.69 -1.62 -6.04
N GLN A 140 18.19 -2.57 -6.84
CA GLN A 140 17.71 -3.95 -6.86
C GLN A 140 16.22 -4.08 -7.23
N TRP A 141 15.63 -3.09 -7.92
CA TRP A 141 14.21 -3.10 -8.27
C TRP A 141 13.82 -4.33 -9.10
N ARG A 142 14.75 -4.87 -9.91
CA ARG A 142 14.54 -6.04 -10.76
C ARG A 142 14.93 -7.34 -10.05
N GLU A 143 16.03 -7.31 -9.32
CA GLU A 143 16.60 -8.44 -8.58
C GLU A 143 15.67 -8.85 -7.42
N SER A 144 15.00 -7.87 -6.80
CA SER A 144 13.92 -8.09 -5.82
C SER A 144 12.83 -9.01 -6.37
N CYS A 145 12.50 -8.87 -7.66
CA CYS A 145 11.46 -9.66 -8.31
C CYS A 145 11.88 -11.09 -8.70
N ASN A 146 13.16 -11.45 -8.55
CA ASN A 146 13.69 -12.75 -8.94
C ASN A 146 14.63 -13.34 -7.88
N GLU A 147 15.93 -13.05 -7.99
CA GLU A 147 16.98 -13.66 -7.16
C GLU A 147 16.75 -13.45 -5.66
N LEU A 148 16.22 -12.28 -5.31
CA LEU A 148 15.96 -11.88 -3.93
C LEU A 148 14.50 -12.10 -3.51
N ALA A 149 13.68 -12.76 -4.33
CA ALA A 149 12.29 -13.05 -3.98
C ALA A 149 12.22 -13.91 -2.71
N GLY A 150 11.30 -13.59 -1.81
CA GLY A 150 11.15 -14.21 -0.50
C GLY A 150 12.33 -13.97 0.46
N ALA A 151 13.21 -12.99 0.21
CA ALA A 151 14.40 -12.79 1.04
C ALA A 151 14.10 -12.57 2.53
N ASP A 152 12.96 -11.98 2.87
CA ASP A 152 12.66 -11.50 4.22
C ASP A 152 11.62 -12.35 4.96
N GLY A 153 11.04 -13.35 4.28
CA GLY A 153 10.15 -14.34 4.88
C GLY A 153 8.87 -13.69 5.43
N VAL A 154 8.75 -13.55 6.74
CA VAL A 154 7.58 -12.98 7.43
C VAL A 154 8.03 -11.91 8.45
N PRO A 155 8.04 -10.62 8.07
CA PRO A 155 8.38 -9.52 8.95
C PRO A 155 7.18 -9.11 9.82
N LEU A 156 6.83 -9.96 10.80
CA LEU A 156 5.66 -9.73 11.66
C LEU A 156 5.79 -8.40 12.44
N PRO A 157 4.93 -7.39 12.18
CA PRO A 157 4.97 -6.13 12.92
C PRO A 157 4.67 -6.34 14.41
N GLU A 158 5.30 -5.52 15.26
CA GLU A 158 5.14 -5.58 16.73
C GLU A 158 3.66 -5.53 17.15
N MET A 159 2.84 -4.72 16.48
CA MET A 159 1.41 -4.58 16.78
C MET A 159 0.60 -5.88 16.65
N PHE A 160 1.12 -6.90 15.96
CA PHE A 160 0.44 -8.18 15.76
C PHE A 160 1.06 -9.34 16.57
N GLN A 161 2.15 -9.10 17.31
CA GLN A 161 2.84 -10.15 18.07
C GLN A 161 2.02 -10.70 19.25
N GLU A 162 1.03 -9.96 19.75
CA GLU A 162 0.09 -10.48 20.75
C GLU A 162 -0.93 -11.46 20.13
N ALA A 163 -1.25 -11.30 18.84
CA ALA A 163 -2.29 -12.07 18.16
C ALA A 163 -1.76 -13.32 17.41
N MET A 164 -0.45 -13.36 17.16
CA MET A 164 0.22 -14.48 16.51
C MET A 164 1.70 -14.57 16.92
N PRO A 165 2.25 -15.80 17.07
CA PRO A 165 3.64 -15.99 17.44
C PRO A 165 4.58 -15.49 16.33
N VAL A 166 5.75 -14.97 16.74
CA VAL A 166 6.83 -14.64 15.82
C VAL A 166 7.25 -15.90 15.04
N PRO A 167 7.29 -15.86 13.70
CA PRO A 167 7.61 -17.03 12.88
C PRO A 167 9.03 -17.54 13.14
N ASP A 168 9.15 -18.85 13.34
CA ASP A 168 10.43 -19.54 13.53
C ASP A 168 11.22 -19.66 12.23
N GLN A 169 12.51 -20.01 12.31
CA GLN A 169 13.38 -20.12 11.13
C GLN A 169 12.82 -21.10 10.08
N LYS A 170 12.18 -22.18 10.52
CA LYS A 170 11.55 -23.15 9.62
C LYS A 170 10.43 -22.49 8.81
N THR A 171 9.59 -21.69 9.45
CA THR A 171 8.53 -20.92 8.79
C THR A 171 9.11 -19.84 7.88
N GLN A 172 10.16 -19.13 8.31
CA GLN A 172 10.86 -18.13 7.49
C GLN A 172 11.38 -18.76 6.18
N ASP A 173 12.07 -19.92 6.28
CA ASP A 173 12.62 -20.62 5.12
C ASP A 173 11.53 -21.18 4.20
N LEU A 174 10.42 -21.66 4.77
CA LEU A 174 9.25 -22.14 4.03
C LEU A 174 8.66 -21.03 3.16
N VAL A 175 8.36 -19.87 3.76
CA VAL A 175 7.80 -18.71 3.07
C VAL A 175 8.76 -18.19 2.01
N ARG A 176 10.05 -18.10 2.33
CA ARG A 176 11.10 -17.72 1.37
C ARG A 176 11.09 -18.58 0.10
N ARG A 177 11.04 -19.91 0.26
CA ARG A 177 11.02 -20.82 -0.89
C ARG A 177 9.72 -20.70 -1.68
N TYR A 178 8.60 -20.64 -0.98
CA TYR A 178 7.28 -20.54 -1.59
C TYR A 178 7.16 -19.28 -2.46
N ILE A 179 7.53 -18.11 -1.93
CA ILE A 179 7.46 -16.83 -2.66
C ILE A 179 8.36 -16.89 -3.90
N ARG A 180 9.63 -17.29 -3.73
CA ARG A 180 10.57 -17.39 -4.86
C ARG A 180 10.06 -18.33 -5.94
N ARG A 181 9.53 -19.49 -5.58
CA ARG A 181 9.04 -20.48 -6.53
C ARG A 181 7.76 -20.03 -7.25
N SER A 182 6.86 -19.34 -6.54
CA SER A 182 5.49 -19.12 -7.02
C SER A 182 5.30 -17.74 -7.67
N PHE A 183 6.08 -16.75 -7.27
CA PHE A 183 5.82 -15.34 -7.63
C PHE A 183 6.99 -14.63 -8.30
N SER A 184 8.18 -15.25 -8.42
CA SER A 184 9.28 -14.60 -9.16
C SER A 184 8.86 -14.25 -10.58
N PHE A 185 9.17 -13.03 -11.01
CA PHE A 185 8.75 -12.51 -12.30
C PHE A 185 9.71 -11.44 -12.83
N GLU A 186 9.62 -11.17 -14.14
CA GLU A 186 10.35 -10.10 -14.79
C GLU A 186 9.42 -8.91 -15.04
N PRO A 187 9.57 -7.79 -14.30
CA PRO A 187 8.68 -6.64 -14.42
C PRO A 187 8.66 -6.08 -15.84
N SER A 188 7.47 -5.72 -16.32
CA SER A 188 7.32 -5.18 -17.68
C SER A 188 7.65 -3.69 -17.76
N LEU A 189 7.51 -2.96 -16.65
CA LEU A 189 7.46 -1.50 -16.56
C LEU A 189 6.40 -0.86 -17.46
N ARG A 190 5.40 -1.65 -17.87
CA ARG A 190 4.16 -1.15 -18.43
C ARG A 190 3.11 -1.27 -17.34
N PHE A 191 2.35 -0.20 -17.18
CA PHE A 191 1.44 -0.08 -16.06
C PHE A 191 0.00 0.00 -16.55
N GLN A 192 -0.87 -0.70 -15.84
CA GLN A 192 -2.30 -0.69 -16.05
C GLN A 192 -3.02 -0.13 -14.82
N PRO A 193 -4.13 0.59 -15.00
CA PRO A 193 -4.87 1.14 -13.89
C PRO A 193 -5.59 0.02 -13.14
N PHE A 194 -5.32 -0.10 -11.84
CA PHE A 194 -6.20 -0.75 -10.90
C PHE A 194 -7.23 0.27 -10.44
N LEU A 195 -8.49 -0.03 -10.69
CA LEU A 195 -9.63 0.79 -10.28
C LEU A 195 -10.37 0.02 -9.17
N PRO A 196 -10.06 0.28 -7.89
CA PRO A 196 -10.63 -0.43 -6.75
C PRO A 196 -12.15 -0.62 -6.87
N GLU A 197 -12.86 0.44 -7.28
CA GLU A 197 -14.31 0.45 -7.40
C GLU A 197 -14.90 -0.46 -8.50
N LYS A 198 -14.07 -0.96 -9.42
CA LYS A 198 -14.49 -1.86 -10.52
C LYS A 198 -14.10 -3.31 -10.30
N GLU A 199 -13.07 -3.56 -9.50
CA GLU A 199 -12.48 -4.90 -9.32
C GLU A 199 -13.15 -5.68 -8.17
N LEU A 200 -13.71 -5.00 -7.17
CA LEU A 200 -14.46 -5.60 -6.05
C LEU A 200 -15.63 -4.70 -5.64
N PRO A 201 -16.64 -5.20 -4.92
CA PRO A 201 -17.63 -4.33 -4.28
C PRO A 201 -16.91 -3.29 -3.42
N ALA A 202 -17.23 -2.01 -3.59
CA ALA A 202 -16.57 -0.93 -2.85
C ALA A 202 -16.67 -1.12 -1.33
N GLU A 203 -17.69 -1.84 -0.86
CA GLU A 203 -17.87 -2.19 0.55
C GLU A 203 -16.89 -3.23 1.08
N GLU A 204 -16.32 -4.06 0.21
CA GLU A 204 -15.35 -5.10 0.56
C GLU A 204 -13.91 -4.61 0.44
N LEU A 205 -13.66 -3.68 -0.49
CA LEU A 205 -12.33 -3.16 -0.75
C LEU A 205 -11.99 -1.92 0.08
N LEU A 206 -12.92 -0.99 0.32
CA LEU A 206 -12.67 0.22 1.11
C LEU A 206 -13.35 0.16 2.48
N ILE A 207 -12.54 -0.06 3.52
CA ILE A 207 -13.00 -0.29 4.90
C ILE A 207 -12.25 0.62 5.88
N PRO A 208 -12.82 0.96 7.06
CA PRO A 208 -12.08 1.69 8.09
C PRO A 208 -10.81 0.95 8.50
N TRP A 209 -9.73 1.69 8.79
CA TRP A 209 -8.46 1.11 9.21
C TRP A 209 -8.60 0.09 10.35
N GLU A 210 -9.39 0.40 11.40
CA GLU A 210 -9.62 -0.53 12.51
C GLU A 210 -10.17 -1.90 12.08
N GLN A 211 -11.02 -1.91 11.05
CA GLN A 211 -11.54 -3.15 10.48
C GLN A 211 -10.46 -3.91 9.70
N LEU A 212 -9.64 -3.22 8.90
CA LEU A 212 -8.52 -3.84 8.20
C LEU A 212 -7.50 -4.41 9.20
N LYS A 213 -7.06 -3.60 10.16
CA LYS A 213 -6.12 -3.96 11.24
C LYS A 213 -6.56 -5.22 11.98
N SER A 214 -7.82 -5.30 12.39
CA SER A 214 -8.34 -6.48 13.10
C SER A 214 -8.36 -7.75 12.25
N SER A 215 -8.42 -7.63 10.91
CA SER A 215 -8.41 -8.76 9.99
C SER A 215 -7.01 -9.31 9.68
N VAL A 216 -5.95 -8.50 9.83
CA VAL A 216 -4.57 -8.84 9.43
C VAL A 216 -4.08 -10.17 10.04
N PRO A 217 -4.19 -10.44 11.36
CA PRO A 217 -3.71 -11.71 11.91
C PRO A 217 -4.41 -12.93 11.32
N GLY A 218 -5.70 -12.81 10.98
CA GLY A 218 -6.47 -13.87 10.32
C GLY A 218 -6.01 -14.12 8.88
N ARG A 219 -5.76 -13.05 8.13
CA ARG A 219 -5.21 -13.11 6.76
C ARG A 219 -3.85 -13.79 6.74
N LEU A 220 -2.95 -13.41 7.64
CA LEU A 220 -1.62 -14.02 7.75
C LEU A 220 -1.67 -15.50 8.11
N LYS A 221 -2.53 -15.90 9.06
CA LYS A 221 -2.71 -17.32 9.43
C LYS A 221 -3.16 -18.14 8.22
N LYS A 222 -4.14 -17.63 7.46
CA LYS A 222 -4.67 -18.30 6.27
C LYS A 222 -3.61 -18.47 5.18
N GLU A 223 -2.80 -17.44 4.90
CA GLU A 223 -1.73 -17.56 3.90
C GLU A 223 -0.61 -18.50 4.39
N LEU A 224 -0.26 -18.49 5.68
CA LEU A 224 0.71 -19.45 6.23
C LEU A 224 0.21 -20.91 6.13
N GLU A 225 -1.08 -21.17 6.33
CA GLU A 225 -1.68 -22.49 6.14
C GLU A 225 -1.59 -22.94 4.67
N LYS A 226 -2.01 -22.06 3.75
CA LYS A 226 -1.88 -22.31 2.30
C LYS A 226 -0.44 -22.60 1.87
N ILE A 227 0.54 -21.88 2.40
CA ILE A 227 1.96 -22.11 2.12
C ILE A 227 2.40 -23.49 2.60
N ARG A 228 1.96 -23.92 3.79
CA ARG A 228 2.27 -25.25 4.36
C ARG A 228 1.65 -26.39 3.56
N GLU A 229 0.48 -26.18 2.96
CA GLU A 229 -0.17 -27.19 2.12
C GLU A 229 0.48 -27.33 0.73
N ALA A 230 1.19 -26.28 0.28
CA ALA A 230 1.84 -26.22 -1.03
C ALA A 230 3.30 -26.71 -1.04
N GLU A 231 3.84 -27.16 0.10
CA GLU A 231 5.22 -27.63 0.30
C GLU A 231 5.24 -29.05 0.88
#